data_AF-A0A4Q3XVK2-F1
#
_entry.id   AF-A0A4Q3XVK2-F1
#
_cell.length_a   1.000
_cell.length_b   1.000
_cell.length_c   1.000
_cell.angle_alpha   90.00
_cell.angle_beta   90.00
_cell.angle_gamma   90.00
#
_symmetry.space_group_name_H-M   'P 1'
#
loop_
_entity.id
_entity.type
_entity.pdbx_description
1 polymer ?
#
loop_
_entity_poly.entity_id
_entity_poly.type
_entity_poly.pdbx_seq_one_letter_code
_entity_poly.pdbx_strand_id
1 'polypeptide(L)'
;MSDEALVDTDVLLKTISYRLANATLTHLSAAGLRPKVLGAARYMLASHIGKARRIVDGAAAAEELALIAPLLEDVEPTAGETALAAELEVVARTADLAIDGGESQLLAILILRAAPLMLTGDKRAIRAIGRMVTPVPPHRIACLEQLLGSLADSLGPETVRSAVCAEPLVDKSLLSACGCASPAGTDPRPGLESYVEDLRKQAPAALCEGRCLPV
;
A
#
# COMPACT_ATOMS: atom_id res chain seq x y z
N MET A 1 -13.14 16.91 7.70
CA MET A 1 -11.94 16.22 7.20
C MET A 1 -12.40 14.87 6.71
N SER A 2 -11.90 14.41 5.55
CA SER A 2 -12.23 13.08 5.02
C SER A 2 -11.72 12.00 6.00
N ASP A 3 -12.37 10.85 6.04
CA ASP A 3 -11.94 9.63 6.73
C ASP A 3 -11.40 8.57 5.75
N GLU A 4 -11.21 8.93 4.47
CA GLU A 4 -10.82 8.01 3.41
C GLU A 4 -9.35 7.58 3.53
N ALA A 5 -9.09 6.28 3.67
CA ALA A 5 -7.77 5.70 3.46
C ALA A 5 -7.64 5.26 2.01
N LEU A 6 -6.85 5.99 1.23
CA LEU A 6 -6.63 5.74 -0.19
C LEU A 6 -5.67 4.56 -0.37
N VAL A 7 -6.15 3.44 -0.91
CA VAL A 7 -5.36 2.21 -1.05
C VAL A 7 -5.01 1.97 -2.51
N ASP A 8 -3.71 1.96 -2.78
CA ASP A 8 -3.14 1.58 -4.07
C ASP A 8 -3.48 0.11 -4.43
N THR A 9 -3.67 -0.13 -5.72
CA THR A 9 -3.97 -1.45 -6.26
C THR A 9 -2.82 -2.44 -5.99
N ASP A 10 -1.56 -2.01 -6.00
CA ASP A 10 -0.43 -2.91 -5.68
C ASP A 10 -0.49 -3.39 -4.23
N VAL A 11 -0.87 -2.53 -3.29
CA VAL A 11 -1.06 -2.90 -1.87
C VAL A 11 -2.16 -3.96 -1.74
N LEU A 12 -3.30 -3.76 -2.41
CA LEU A 12 -4.38 -4.75 -2.42
C LEU A 12 -3.94 -6.06 -3.07
N LEU A 13 -3.29 -6.01 -4.22
CA LEU A 13 -2.85 -7.21 -4.92
C LEU A 13 -1.92 -8.06 -4.05
N LYS A 14 -0.97 -7.41 -3.36
CA LYS A 14 -0.03 -8.09 -2.46
C LYS A 14 -0.74 -8.63 -1.22
N THR A 15 -1.57 -7.83 -0.55
CA THR A 15 -2.30 -8.28 0.64
C THR A 15 -3.31 -9.39 0.32
N ILE A 16 -3.96 -9.38 -0.85
CA ILE A 16 -4.81 -10.47 -1.33
C ILE A 16 -3.97 -11.73 -1.51
N SER A 17 -2.84 -11.62 -2.19
CA SER A 17 -1.93 -12.75 -2.43
C SER A 17 -1.51 -13.37 -1.09
N TYR A 18 -1.21 -12.55 -0.09
CA TYR A 18 -0.84 -12.99 1.26
C TYR A 18 -2.00 -13.43 2.16
N ARG A 19 -3.27 -13.40 1.71
CA ARG A 19 -4.44 -13.66 2.59
C ARG A 19 -4.58 -12.68 3.76
N LEU A 20 -4.08 -11.46 3.58
CA LEU A 20 -4.07 -10.40 4.58
C LEU A 20 -4.99 -9.22 4.20
N ALA A 21 -5.73 -9.31 3.10
CA ALA A 21 -6.54 -8.19 2.62
C ALA A 21 -7.73 -7.92 3.55
N ASN A 22 -8.46 -8.95 3.98
CA ASN A 22 -9.54 -8.75 4.95
C ASN A 22 -9.02 -8.15 6.28
N ALA A 23 -7.87 -8.62 6.76
CA ALA A 23 -7.23 -8.06 7.95
C ALA A 23 -6.80 -6.60 7.74
N THR A 24 -6.29 -6.26 6.56
CA THR A 24 -5.96 -4.88 6.17
C THR A 24 -7.18 -3.96 6.25
N LEU A 25 -8.29 -4.35 5.62
CA LEU A 25 -9.53 -3.56 5.63
C LEU A 25 -10.12 -3.43 7.04
N THR A 26 -10.07 -4.50 7.82
CA THR A 26 -10.52 -4.50 9.22
C THR A 26 -9.67 -3.57 10.07
N HIS A 27 -8.35 -3.63 9.90
CA HIS A 27 -7.41 -2.82 10.66
C HIS A 27 -7.55 -1.32 10.34
N LEU A 28 -7.73 -0.96 9.06
CA LEU A 28 -8.05 0.41 8.65
C LEU A 28 -9.39 0.89 9.24
N SER A 29 -10.43 0.06 9.16
CA SER A 29 -11.76 0.37 9.72
C SER A 29 -11.71 0.55 11.24
N ALA A 30 -10.94 -0.27 11.95
CA ALA A 30 -10.75 -0.15 13.40
C ALA A 30 -10.07 1.16 13.80
N ALA A 31 -9.19 1.70 12.94
CA ALA A 31 -8.59 3.03 13.11
C ALA A 31 -9.53 4.19 12.72
N GLY A 32 -10.81 3.91 12.42
CA GLY A 32 -11.80 4.91 12.00
C GLY A 32 -11.60 5.41 10.57
N LEU A 33 -10.83 4.69 9.75
CA LEU A 33 -10.60 5.03 8.35
C LEU A 33 -11.48 4.17 7.44
N ARG A 34 -11.90 4.75 6.31
CA ARG A 34 -12.68 4.06 5.28
C ARG A 34 -11.79 3.74 4.09
N PRO A 35 -11.40 2.47 3.88
CA PRO A 35 -10.57 2.09 2.74
C PRO A 35 -11.26 2.42 1.41
N LYS A 36 -10.57 3.14 0.55
CA LYS A 36 -11.04 3.56 -0.77
C LYS A 36 -10.03 3.18 -1.84
N VAL A 37 -10.52 2.76 -3.00
CA VAL A 37 -9.69 2.35 -4.14
C VAL A 37 -10.16 3.07 -5.40
N LEU A 38 -9.26 3.37 -6.34
CA LEU A 38 -9.71 3.90 -7.64
C LEU A 38 -10.67 2.91 -8.29
N GLY A 39 -11.77 3.36 -8.92
CA GLY A 39 -12.78 2.47 -9.50
C GLY A 39 -12.22 1.44 -10.50
N ALA A 40 -11.14 1.80 -11.21
CA ALA A 40 -10.42 0.90 -12.11
C ALA A 40 -9.78 -0.32 -11.41
N ALA A 41 -9.46 -0.22 -10.11
CA ALA A 41 -8.75 -1.23 -9.35
C ALA A 41 -9.50 -2.58 -9.35
N ARG A 42 -10.83 -2.59 -9.24
CA ARG A 42 -11.62 -3.84 -9.18
C ARG A 42 -11.41 -4.72 -10.40
N TYR A 43 -11.41 -4.12 -11.59
CA TYR A 43 -11.22 -4.82 -12.85
C TYR A 43 -9.76 -5.29 -13.02
N MET A 44 -8.82 -4.47 -12.57
CA MET A 44 -7.40 -4.80 -12.59
C MET A 44 -7.06 -5.98 -11.67
N LEU A 45 -7.60 -6.01 -10.44
CA LEU A 45 -7.32 -7.06 -9.46
C LEU A 45 -7.70 -8.45 -9.98
N ALA A 46 -8.92 -8.62 -10.50
CA ALA A 46 -9.38 -9.90 -11.04
C ALA A 46 -8.53 -10.36 -12.24
N SER A 47 -8.22 -9.44 -13.16
CA SER A 47 -7.36 -9.72 -14.32
C SER A 47 -5.93 -10.08 -13.92
N HIS A 48 -5.37 -9.37 -12.92
CA HIS A 48 -4.03 -9.62 -12.41
C HIS A 48 -3.93 -10.98 -11.74
N ILE A 49 -4.85 -11.31 -10.82
CA ILE A 49 -4.85 -12.60 -10.14
C ILE A 49 -5.01 -13.75 -11.14
N GLY A 50 -5.97 -13.65 -12.07
CA GLY A 50 -6.21 -14.71 -13.06
C GLY A 50 -5.05 -14.95 -14.05
N LYS A 51 -4.12 -14.00 -14.18
CA LYS A 51 -2.95 -14.09 -15.09
C LYS A 51 -1.62 -14.14 -14.34
N ALA A 52 -1.63 -14.06 -13.01
CA ALA A 52 -0.42 -13.90 -12.22
C ALA A 52 0.41 -15.18 -12.26
N ARG A 53 1.66 -15.05 -12.71
CA ARG A 53 2.68 -16.11 -12.59
C ARG A 53 3.47 -16.04 -11.28
N ARG A 54 3.25 -14.97 -10.50
CA ARG A 54 3.96 -14.65 -9.26
C ARG A 54 3.17 -14.96 -8.00
N ILE A 55 1.92 -15.38 -8.14
CA ILE A 55 1.09 -15.87 -7.04
C ILE A 55 1.14 -17.40 -7.14
N VAL A 56 1.61 -18.04 -6.07
CA VAL A 56 1.75 -19.49 -5.96
C VAL A 56 0.37 -20.13 -5.87
N ASP A 57 -0.48 -19.63 -4.96
CA ASP A 57 -1.86 -20.09 -4.81
C ASP A 57 -2.86 -19.09 -5.39
N GLY A 58 -2.95 -19.10 -6.72
CA GLY A 58 -3.88 -18.24 -7.46
C GLY A 58 -5.36 -18.53 -7.15
N ALA A 59 -5.70 -19.78 -6.81
CA ALA A 59 -7.08 -20.18 -6.51
C ALA A 59 -7.54 -19.53 -5.21
N ALA A 60 -6.76 -19.67 -4.14
CA ALA A 60 -7.11 -19.01 -2.91
C ALA A 60 -7.02 -17.47 -3.06
N ALA A 61 -6.21 -16.91 -4.00
CA ALA A 61 -6.13 -15.47 -4.28
C ALA A 61 -7.43 -14.95 -4.86
N ALA A 62 -8.04 -15.72 -5.75
CA ALA A 62 -9.38 -15.45 -6.23
C ALA A 62 -10.43 -15.54 -5.12
N GLU A 63 -10.32 -16.52 -4.20
CA GLU A 63 -11.24 -16.64 -3.06
C GLU A 63 -11.14 -15.43 -2.11
N GLU A 64 -9.93 -15.02 -1.73
CA GLU A 64 -9.71 -13.83 -0.90
C GLU A 64 -10.24 -12.56 -1.59
N LEU A 65 -10.01 -12.39 -2.90
CA LEU A 65 -10.60 -11.28 -3.66
C LEU A 65 -12.13 -11.33 -3.60
N ALA A 66 -12.75 -12.50 -3.78
CA ALA A 66 -14.20 -12.65 -3.73
C ALA A 66 -14.77 -12.29 -2.34
N LEU A 67 -14.04 -12.58 -1.27
CA LEU A 67 -14.41 -12.21 0.10
C LEU A 67 -14.37 -10.70 0.32
N ILE A 68 -13.32 -10.01 -0.17
CA ILE A 68 -13.17 -8.57 0.09
C ILE A 68 -13.85 -7.67 -0.94
N ALA A 69 -14.15 -8.15 -2.14
CA ALA A 69 -14.69 -7.33 -3.22
C ALA A 69 -15.98 -6.57 -2.84
N PRO A 70 -16.92 -7.13 -2.06
CA PRO A 70 -18.09 -6.41 -1.56
C PRO A 70 -17.76 -5.31 -0.53
N LEU A 71 -16.60 -5.40 0.13
CA LEU A 71 -16.13 -4.47 1.16
C LEU A 71 -15.31 -3.31 0.58
N LEU A 72 -14.77 -3.48 -0.62
CA LEU A 72 -14.08 -2.39 -1.30
C LEU A 72 -15.08 -1.29 -1.63
N GLU A 73 -14.69 -0.06 -1.35
CA GLU A 73 -15.44 1.12 -1.74
C GLU A 73 -14.62 1.93 -2.75
N ASP A 74 -15.29 2.44 -3.78
CA ASP A 74 -14.59 3.18 -4.84
C ASP A 74 -14.40 4.65 -4.44
N VAL A 75 -13.32 5.23 -4.93
CA VAL A 75 -13.12 6.67 -5.03
C VAL A 75 -13.00 7.05 -6.49
N GLU A 76 -13.95 7.87 -6.94
CA GLU A 76 -13.94 8.47 -8.27
C GLU A 76 -13.27 9.84 -8.21
N PRO A 77 -12.24 10.08 -9.04
CA PRO A 77 -11.63 11.40 -9.16
C PRO A 77 -12.61 12.46 -9.67
N THR A 78 -12.54 13.65 -9.10
CA THR A 78 -13.15 14.84 -9.67
C THR A 78 -12.30 15.41 -10.81
N ALA A 79 -12.88 16.28 -11.64
CA ALA A 79 -12.12 16.95 -12.70
C ALA A 79 -10.91 17.75 -12.16
N GLY A 80 -11.03 18.34 -10.97
CA GLY A 80 -9.92 19.04 -10.32
C GLY A 80 -8.81 18.10 -9.86
N GLU A 81 -9.16 16.92 -9.35
CA GLU A 81 -8.20 15.89 -8.95
C GLU A 81 -7.50 15.28 -10.16
N THR A 82 -8.20 15.06 -11.27
CA THR A 82 -7.58 14.60 -12.52
C THR A 82 -6.65 15.66 -13.12
N ALA A 83 -7.04 16.94 -13.07
CA ALA A 83 -6.16 18.03 -13.52
C ALA A 83 -4.87 18.10 -12.70
N LEU A 84 -4.98 18.04 -11.36
CA LEU A 84 -3.81 18.02 -10.48
C LEU A 84 -2.95 16.76 -10.70
N ALA A 85 -3.57 15.59 -10.89
CA ALA A 85 -2.82 14.36 -11.19
C ALA A 85 -1.97 14.50 -12.47
N ALA A 86 -2.54 15.09 -13.53
CA ALA A 86 -1.82 15.36 -14.76
C ALA A 86 -0.65 16.35 -14.55
N GLU A 87 -0.84 17.39 -13.74
CA GLU A 87 0.23 18.33 -13.37
C GLU A 87 1.35 17.62 -12.58
N LEU A 88 1.00 16.78 -11.60
CA LEU A 88 1.94 15.98 -10.83
C LEU A 88 2.78 15.06 -11.73
N GLU A 89 2.15 14.42 -12.73
CA GLU A 89 2.86 13.58 -13.71
C GLU A 89 3.81 14.37 -14.60
N VAL A 90 3.42 15.58 -15.03
CA VAL A 90 4.30 16.45 -15.81
C VAL A 90 5.53 16.83 -14.98
N VAL A 91 5.32 17.25 -13.73
CA VAL A 91 6.42 17.57 -12.80
C VAL A 91 7.32 16.36 -12.57
N ALA A 92 6.73 15.19 -12.30
CA ALA A 92 7.47 13.96 -12.08
C ALA A 92 8.32 13.59 -13.30
N ARG A 93 7.75 13.64 -14.51
CA ARG A 93 8.45 13.34 -15.76
C ARG A 93 9.58 14.31 -16.04
N THR A 94 9.37 15.61 -15.82
CA THR A 94 10.43 16.63 -16.00
C THR A 94 11.59 16.44 -15.03
N ALA A 95 11.32 15.91 -13.83
CA ALA A 95 12.31 15.65 -12.80
C ALA A 95 12.85 14.20 -12.79
N ASP A 96 12.50 13.38 -13.79
CA ASP A 96 12.83 11.95 -13.88
C ASP A 96 12.47 11.18 -12.60
N LEU A 97 11.27 11.46 -12.08
CA LEU A 97 10.69 10.83 -10.90
C LEU A 97 9.69 9.75 -11.31
N ALA A 98 9.76 8.61 -10.63
CA ALA A 98 8.88 7.48 -10.87
C ALA A 98 7.56 7.66 -10.11
N ILE A 99 6.58 8.30 -10.76
CA ILE A 99 5.18 8.33 -10.33
C ILE A 99 4.34 7.92 -11.54
N ASP A 100 3.49 6.90 -11.38
CA ASP A 100 2.56 6.47 -12.41
C ASP A 100 1.19 7.16 -12.31
N GLY A 101 0.30 6.86 -13.26
CA GLY A 101 -1.03 7.50 -13.32
C GLY A 101 -1.98 7.11 -12.18
N GLY A 102 -1.80 5.93 -11.56
CA GLY A 102 -2.59 5.54 -10.40
C GLY A 102 -2.12 6.28 -9.15
N GLU A 103 -0.80 6.34 -8.96
CA GLU A 103 -0.15 7.03 -7.86
C GLU A 103 -0.38 8.55 -7.91
N SER A 104 -0.24 9.17 -9.08
CA SER A 104 -0.54 10.60 -9.30
C SER A 104 -1.98 10.92 -8.95
N GLN A 105 -2.91 10.04 -9.35
CA GLN A 105 -4.34 10.23 -9.11
C GLN A 105 -4.69 10.10 -7.62
N LEU A 106 -4.15 9.09 -6.93
CA LEU A 106 -4.33 8.94 -5.48
C LEU A 106 -3.68 10.09 -4.71
N LEU A 107 -2.50 10.56 -5.13
CA LEU A 107 -1.83 11.70 -4.52
C LEU A 107 -2.63 13.00 -4.69
N ALA A 108 -3.22 13.22 -5.87
CA ALA A 108 -4.08 14.37 -6.09
C ALA A 108 -5.32 14.36 -5.17
N ILE A 109 -5.95 13.18 -5.00
CA ILE A 109 -7.07 12.99 -4.06
C ILE A 109 -6.61 13.24 -2.62
N LEU A 110 -5.45 12.70 -2.24
CA LEU A 110 -4.85 12.91 -0.92
C LEU A 110 -4.72 14.39 -0.58
N ILE A 111 -4.17 15.17 -1.52
CA ILE A 111 -3.95 16.61 -1.38
C ILE A 111 -5.28 17.36 -1.32
N LEU A 112 -6.17 17.19 -2.30
CA LEU A 112 -7.36 18.03 -2.45
C LEU A 112 -8.48 17.70 -1.46
N ARG A 113 -8.63 16.42 -1.06
CA ARG A 113 -9.62 16.03 -0.04
C ARG A 113 -9.07 16.10 1.37
N ALA A 114 -7.78 16.40 1.53
CA ALA A 114 -7.04 16.24 2.78
C ALA A 114 -7.30 14.85 3.39
N ALA A 115 -7.23 13.82 2.55
CA ALA A 115 -7.47 12.46 3.00
C ALA A 115 -6.42 12.07 4.06
N PRO A 116 -6.80 11.32 5.09
CA PRO A 116 -5.94 11.07 6.23
C PRO A 116 -4.76 10.14 5.93
N LEU A 117 -4.87 9.33 4.88
CA LEU A 117 -3.89 8.32 4.54
C LEU A 117 -3.92 7.93 3.06
N MET A 118 -2.75 7.73 2.47
CA MET A 118 -2.53 6.97 1.24
C MET A 118 -1.58 5.79 1.50
N LEU A 119 -2.00 4.59 1.16
CA LEU A 119 -1.20 3.37 1.19
C LEU A 119 -0.67 3.06 -0.21
N THR A 120 0.64 2.87 -0.35
CA THR A 120 1.26 2.42 -1.62
C THR A 120 2.33 1.36 -1.40
N GLY A 121 2.47 0.46 -2.37
CA GLY A 121 3.53 -0.54 -2.42
C GLY A 121 4.76 -0.07 -3.18
N ASP A 122 4.68 1.03 -3.94
CA ASP A 122 5.78 1.52 -4.75
C ASP A 122 6.71 2.46 -3.95
N LYS A 123 7.85 1.88 -3.58
CA LYS A 123 8.95 2.59 -2.90
C LYS A 123 9.51 3.73 -3.73
N ARG A 124 9.47 3.62 -5.06
CA ARG A 124 9.97 4.64 -5.99
C ARG A 124 9.01 5.83 -6.00
N ALA A 125 7.70 5.59 -5.95
CA ALA A 125 6.69 6.64 -5.81
C ALA A 125 6.87 7.42 -4.52
N ILE A 126 7.06 6.75 -3.37
CA ILE A 126 7.31 7.42 -2.09
C ILE A 126 8.56 8.32 -2.16
N ARG A 127 9.66 7.80 -2.72
CA ARG A 127 10.92 8.56 -2.90
C ARG A 127 10.72 9.74 -3.85
N ALA A 128 9.95 9.56 -4.91
CA ALA A 128 9.61 10.62 -5.85
C ALA A 128 8.81 11.72 -5.15
N ILE A 129 7.76 11.36 -4.40
CA ILE A 129 6.92 12.28 -3.63
C ILE A 129 7.76 13.09 -2.65
N GLY A 130 8.69 12.46 -1.93
CA GLY A 130 9.61 13.15 -1.02
C GLY A 130 10.53 14.19 -1.69
N ARG A 131 10.67 14.14 -3.02
CA ARG A 131 11.47 15.07 -3.83
C ARG A 131 10.63 16.08 -4.61
N MET A 132 9.30 15.98 -4.59
CA MET A 132 8.43 16.91 -5.31
C MET A 132 8.47 18.29 -4.65
N VAL A 133 8.43 19.34 -5.47
CA VAL A 133 8.29 20.73 -5.01
C VAL A 133 6.84 21.02 -4.59
N THR A 134 5.89 20.26 -5.15
CA THR A 134 4.47 20.39 -4.80
C THR A 134 4.26 20.05 -3.32
N PRO A 135 3.55 20.90 -2.55
CA PRO A 135 3.29 20.64 -1.15
C PRO A 135 2.40 19.40 -1.01
N VAL A 136 2.98 18.34 -0.46
CA VAL A 136 2.25 17.13 -0.05
C VAL A 136 2.01 17.20 1.45
N PRO A 137 0.78 16.94 1.93
CA PRO A 137 0.49 16.85 3.35
C PRO A 137 1.48 15.92 4.06
N PRO A 138 2.19 16.39 5.10
CA PRO A 138 3.21 15.59 5.73
C PRO A 138 2.59 14.45 6.53
N HIS A 139 3.29 13.32 6.60
CA HIS A 139 2.95 12.13 7.38
C HIS A 139 1.61 11.48 6.99
N ARG A 140 1.24 11.56 5.72
CA ARG A 140 -0.02 11.04 5.17
C ARG A 140 0.15 9.85 4.23
N ILE A 141 1.38 9.39 4.00
CA ILE A 141 1.65 8.25 3.13
C ILE A 141 2.21 7.12 3.98
N ALA A 142 1.78 5.88 3.75
CA ALA A 142 2.47 4.74 4.29
C ALA A 142 2.76 3.67 3.25
N CYS A 143 3.90 3.01 3.46
CA CYS A 143 4.30 1.90 2.62
C CYS A 143 3.71 0.57 3.10
N LEU A 144 3.80 -0.45 2.24
CA LEU A 144 3.36 -1.80 2.58
C LEU A 144 4.09 -2.37 3.81
N GLU A 145 5.36 -2.03 4.04
CA GLU A 145 6.08 -2.48 5.24
C GLU A 145 5.49 -1.92 6.54
N GLN A 146 5.04 -0.66 6.55
CA GLN A 146 4.37 -0.08 7.72
C GLN A 146 3.04 -0.78 7.99
N LEU A 147 2.27 -1.10 6.93
CA LEU A 147 1.04 -1.85 7.05
C LEU A 147 1.30 -3.26 7.60
N LEU A 148 2.25 -4.00 7.04
CA LEU A 148 2.59 -5.35 7.52
C LEU A 148 3.13 -5.32 8.95
N GLY A 149 3.86 -4.27 9.33
CA GLY A 149 4.25 -4.02 10.72
C GLY A 149 3.03 -3.86 11.63
N SER A 150 2.05 -3.03 11.27
CA SER A 150 0.83 -2.89 12.08
C SER A 150 0.02 -4.19 12.15
N LEU A 151 -0.06 -4.94 11.05
CA LEU A 151 -0.68 -6.27 11.05
C LEU A 151 0.07 -7.26 11.92
N ALA A 152 1.41 -7.19 11.99
CA ALA A 152 2.21 -8.05 12.86
C ALA A 152 1.97 -7.75 14.35
N ASP A 153 1.69 -6.49 14.70
CA ASP A 153 1.36 -6.13 16.08
C ASP A 153 -0.05 -6.58 16.48
N SER A 154 -1.00 -6.62 15.54
CA SER A 154 -2.40 -6.99 15.80
C SER A 154 -2.69 -8.47 15.65
N LEU A 155 -2.14 -9.14 14.63
CA LEU A 155 -2.37 -10.56 14.33
C LEU A 155 -1.27 -11.48 14.88
N GLY A 156 -0.16 -10.89 15.34
CA GLY A 156 1.05 -11.58 15.72
C GLY A 156 2.07 -11.69 14.57
N PRO A 157 3.38 -11.64 14.89
CA PRO A 157 4.45 -11.63 13.90
C PRO A 157 4.51 -12.89 13.04
N GLU A 158 4.25 -14.06 13.63
CA GLU A 158 4.31 -15.33 12.89
C GLU A 158 3.19 -15.44 11.84
N THR A 159 2.00 -14.90 12.13
CA THR A 159 0.88 -14.88 11.18
C THR A 159 1.26 -14.13 9.90
N VAL A 160 1.79 -12.91 10.04
CA VAL A 160 2.21 -12.10 8.89
C VAL A 160 3.40 -12.73 8.18
N ARG A 161 4.39 -13.23 8.93
CA ARG A 161 5.55 -13.90 8.34
C ARG A 161 5.14 -15.12 7.52
N SER A 162 4.35 -16.03 8.11
CA SER A 162 3.88 -17.25 7.44
C SER A 162 3.11 -16.92 6.15
N ALA A 163 2.25 -15.90 6.18
CA ALA A 163 1.52 -15.41 5.02
C ALA A 163 2.44 -14.93 3.88
N VAL A 164 3.45 -14.09 4.19
CA VAL A 164 4.40 -13.61 3.18
C VAL A 164 5.29 -14.74 2.65
N CYS A 165 5.77 -15.62 3.53
CA CYS A 165 6.65 -16.72 3.14
C CYS A 165 5.97 -17.82 2.32
N ALA A 166 4.64 -17.96 2.42
CA ALA A 166 3.85 -18.85 1.58
C ALA A 166 3.81 -18.40 0.10
N GLU A 167 4.06 -17.11 -0.16
CA GLU A 167 3.93 -16.49 -1.47
C GLU A 167 5.23 -15.78 -1.91
N PRO A 168 6.35 -16.53 -2.04
CA PRO A 168 7.69 -15.96 -2.14
C PRO A 168 7.99 -15.21 -3.45
N LEU A 169 7.12 -15.37 -4.45
CA LEU A 169 7.28 -14.76 -5.77
C LEU A 169 6.57 -13.40 -5.90
N VAL A 170 5.72 -13.05 -4.94
CA VAL A 170 4.92 -11.81 -4.96
C VAL A 170 5.80 -10.57 -4.77
N ASP A 171 6.64 -10.57 -3.71
CA ASP A 171 7.55 -9.45 -3.42
C ASP A 171 8.84 -9.96 -2.75
N LYS A 172 9.95 -9.85 -3.48
CA LYS A 172 11.27 -10.30 -2.99
C LYS A 172 11.80 -9.46 -1.83
N SER A 173 11.44 -8.17 -1.77
CA SER A 173 11.90 -7.30 -0.69
C SER A 173 11.22 -7.66 0.62
N LEU A 174 9.92 -7.96 0.57
CA LEU A 174 9.18 -8.45 1.73
C LEU A 174 9.59 -9.85 2.17
N LEU A 175 9.94 -10.73 1.21
CA LEU A 175 10.51 -12.04 1.51
C LEU A 175 11.78 -11.92 2.37
N SER A 176 12.66 -10.97 2.01
CA SER A 176 13.87 -10.68 2.77
C SER A 176 13.55 -10.04 4.12
N ALA A 177 12.63 -9.06 4.15
CA ALA A 177 12.24 -8.37 5.37
C ALA A 177 11.61 -9.33 6.40
N CYS A 178 10.84 -10.32 5.95
CA CYS A 178 10.19 -11.30 6.81
C CYS A 178 11.09 -12.49 7.19
N GLY A 179 12.35 -12.52 6.73
CA GLY A 179 13.28 -13.59 7.07
C GLY A 179 12.79 -14.96 6.63
N CYS A 180 12.22 -15.08 5.43
CA CYS A 180 11.65 -16.36 4.97
C CYS A 180 12.71 -17.44 4.68
N ALA A 181 13.97 -17.05 4.53
CA ALA A 181 15.11 -17.97 4.48
C ALA A 181 15.73 -18.26 5.87
N SER A 182 15.24 -17.59 6.91
CA SER A 182 15.68 -17.76 8.30
C SER A 182 14.81 -18.81 9.02
N PRO A 183 15.27 -19.35 10.18
CA PRO A 183 14.49 -20.29 10.97
C PRO A 183 13.07 -19.79 11.29
N ALA A 184 12.16 -20.72 11.50
CA ALA A 184 10.80 -20.43 11.94
C ALA A 184 10.80 -19.61 13.25
N GLY A 185 9.81 -18.74 13.43
CA GLY A 185 9.71 -17.87 14.60
C GLY A 185 10.59 -16.61 14.57
N THR A 186 11.27 -16.32 13.45
CA THR A 186 11.96 -15.04 13.26
C THR A 186 10.92 -13.91 13.22
N ASP A 187 11.08 -12.89 14.06
CA ASP A 187 10.21 -11.73 14.05
C ASP A 187 10.44 -10.89 12.77
N PRO A 188 9.44 -10.63 11.92
CA PRO A 188 9.61 -9.85 10.70
C PRO A 188 9.77 -8.34 10.99
N ARG A 189 9.40 -7.86 12.19
CA ARG A 189 9.31 -6.43 12.49
C ARG A 189 10.63 -5.66 12.34
N PRO A 190 11.79 -6.15 12.84
CA PRO A 190 13.06 -5.46 12.63
C PRO A 190 13.45 -5.34 11.15
N GLY A 191 13.14 -6.37 10.35
CA GLY A 191 13.39 -6.34 8.92
C GLY A 191 12.51 -5.31 8.21
N LEU A 192 11.20 -5.32 8.50
CA LEU A 192 10.26 -4.32 7.98
C LEU A 192 10.66 -2.89 8.37
N GLU A 193 11.02 -2.67 9.64
CA GLU A 193 11.43 -1.36 10.15
C GLU A 193 12.69 -0.83 9.46
N SER A 194 13.67 -1.69 9.20
CA SER A 194 14.88 -1.32 8.44
C SER A 194 14.56 -0.75 7.05
N TYR A 195 13.59 -1.34 6.33
CA TYR A 195 13.13 -0.79 5.05
C TYR A 195 12.38 0.54 5.20
N VAL A 196 11.55 0.68 6.25
CA VAL A 196 10.84 1.94 6.53
C VAL A 196 11.83 3.06 6.84
N GLU A 197 12.86 2.80 7.63
CA GLU A 197 13.91 3.77 7.95
C GLU A 197 14.70 4.21 6.71
N ASP A 198 15.03 3.29 5.81
CA ASP A 198 15.66 3.62 4.52
C ASP A 198 14.78 4.57 3.68
N LEU A 199 13.48 4.27 3.59
CA LEU A 199 12.53 5.12 2.87
C LEU A 199 12.34 6.49 3.55
N ARG A 200 12.27 6.52 4.88
CA ARG A 200 12.11 7.77 5.64
C ARG A 200 13.30 8.71 5.46
N LYS A 201 14.53 8.19 5.34
CA LYS A 201 15.71 9.01 5.01
C LYS A 201 15.58 9.71 3.64
N GLN A 202 14.84 9.10 2.72
CA GLN A 202 14.66 9.60 1.35
C GLN A 202 13.40 10.45 1.18
N ALA A 203 12.40 10.27 2.05
CA ALA A 203 11.13 10.99 2.02
C ALA A 203 10.65 11.33 3.46
N PRO A 204 11.39 12.18 4.19
CA PRO A 204 11.22 12.35 5.65
C PRO A 204 9.86 12.91 6.06
N ALA A 205 9.28 13.78 5.23
CA ALA A 205 7.98 14.38 5.48
C ALA A 205 6.82 13.57 4.89
N ALA A 206 7.06 12.62 3.98
CA ALA A 206 5.97 11.91 3.31
C ALA A 206 5.37 10.82 4.19
N LEU A 207 6.24 10.00 4.79
CA LEU A 207 5.83 8.80 5.52
C LEU A 207 5.17 9.12 6.87
N CYS A 208 4.13 8.36 7.20
CA CYS A 208 3.53 8.36 8.53
C CYS A 208 4.59 8.07 9.61
N GLU A 209 4.40 8.66 10.79
CA GLU A 209 5.22 8.37 11.96
C GLU A 209 4.97 6.94 12.45
N GLY A 210 6.03 6.26 12.89
CA GLY A 210 5.95 4.89 13.41
C GLY A 210 5.29 3.91 12.45
N ARG A 211 4.36 3.11 12.98
CA ARG A 211 3.49 2.21 12.22
C ARG A 211 2.21 2.96 11.90
N CYS A 212 1.82 2.95 10.63
CA CYS A 212 0.89 3.88 10.00
C CYS A 212 -0.47 4.05 10.70
N LEU A 213 -0.90 3.06 11.48
CA LEU A 213 -2.24 2.98 12.02
C LEU A 213 -2.13 2.75 13.53
N PRO A 214 -2.68 3.65 14.36
CA PRO A 214 -2.74 3.42 15.80
C PRO A 214 -3.59 2.18 16.07
N VAL A 215 -3.17 1.39 17.06
CA VAL A 215 -3.90 0.24 17.62
C VAL A 215 -5.01 0.73 18.53
#